data_AF-A0A8T4V414-F1
#
_entry.id   AF-A0A8T4V414-F1
#
_cell.length_a   1.000
_cell.length_b   1.000
_cell.length_c   1.000
_cell.angle_alpha   90.00
_cell.angle_beta   90.00
_cell.angle_gamma   90.00
#
_symmetry.space_group_name_H-M   'P 1'
#
loop_
_entity.id
_entity.type
_entity.pdbx_description
1 polymer ?
#
loop_
_entity_poly.entity_id
_entity_poly.type
_entity_poly.pdbx_seq_one_letter_code
_entity_poly.pdbx_strand_id
1 'polypeptide(L)' 'MAGVAVEAYCVKCKAKRQMADAKEVAMKGKGGVARRAMKGKCPKCGTTMFRIMGAKK' A
#
# COMPACT_ATOMS: atom_id res chain seq x y z
N MET A 1 19.54 -2.52 -3.39
CA MET A 1 18.39 -2.82 -2.51
C MET A 1 17.32 -1.74 -2.72
N ALA A 2 16.49 -1.87 -3.76
CA ALA A 2 15.43 -0.91 -4.05
C ALA A 2 14.18 -1.30 -3.25
N GLY A 3 14.12 -0.91 -1.99
CA GLY A 3 12.88 -0.94 -1.22
C GLY A 3 11.91 0.04 -1.86
N VAL A 4 10.90 -0.48 -2.55
CA VAL A 4 9.82 0.33 -3.14
C VAL A 4 9.10 1.02 -1.99
N ALA A 5 9.50 2.25 -1.69
CA ALA A 5 8.98 3.02 -0.58
C ALA A 5 7.64 3.63 -0.99
N VAL A 6 6.56 2.93 -0.66
CA VAL A 6 5.21 3.32 -1.05
C VAL A 6 4.77 4.46 -0.15
N GLU A 7 4.68 5.67 -0.71
CA GLU A 7 4.15 6.80 0.04
C GLU A 7 2.65 6.64 0.24
N ALA A 8 2.22 6.74 1.50
CA ALA A 8 0.83 6.80 1.90
C ALA A 8 0.57 7.85 2.96
N TYR A 9 -0.66 8.33 2.96
CA TYR A 9 -1.11 9.30 3.94
C TYR A 9 -1.45 8.60 5.25
N CYS A 10 -0.74 8.98 6.33
CA CYS A 10 -1.10 8.54 7.65
C CYS A 10 -2.18 9.47 8.22
N VAL A 11 -3.40 8.98 8.41
CA VAL A 11 -4.45 9.76 9.08
C VAL A 11 -4.09 10.09 10.53
N LYS A 12 -3.34 9.20 11.20
CA LYS A 12 -2.85 9.41 12.57
C LYS A 12 -1.75 10.47 12.66
N CYS A 13 -0.82 10.48 11.71
CA CYS A 13 0.26 11.47 11.68
C CYS A 13 -0.09 12.72 10.86
N LYS A 14 -1.26 12.75 10.21
CA LYS A 14 -1.74 13.78 9.26
C LYS A 14 -0.65 14.19 8.24
N ALA A 15 0.16 13.22 7.81
CA ALA A 15 1.30 13.46 6.95
C ALA A 15 1.45 12.31 5.96
N LYS A 16 1.91 12.63 4.75
CA LYS A 16 2.35 11.62 3.78
C LYS A 16 3.69 11.08 4.26
N ARG A 17 3.81 9.76 4.33
CA ARG A 17 5.03 9.06 4.73
C ARG A 17 5.21 7.81 3.91
N GLN A 18 6.45 7.39 3.78
CA GLN A 18 6.78 6.09 3.22
C GLN A 18 6.30 4.99 4.16
N MET A 19 5.59 4.02 3.60
CA MET A 19 5.22 2.79 4.30
C MET A 19 6.48 1.95 4.54
N ALA A 20 6.66 1.51 5.79
CA ALA A 20 7.55 0.42 6.14
C ALA A 20 6.91 -0.90 5.70
N ASP A 21 7.73 -1.86 5.24
CA ASP A 21 7.28 -3.19 4.81
C ASP A 21 6.16 -3.16 3.75
N ALA A 22 6.28 -2.26 2.77
CA ALA A 22 5.32 -2.17 1.69
C ALA A 22 5.39 -3.42 0.79
N LYS A 23 4.35 -4.24 0.85
CA LYS A 23 4.17 -5.45 0.04
C LYS A 23 3.04 -5.26 -0.96
N GLU A 24 3.33 -5.54 -2.22
CA GLU A 24 2.28 -5.65 -3.23
C GLU A 24 1.46 -6.92 -2.98
N VAL A 25 0.16 -6.75 -2.87
CA VAL A 25 -0.82 -7.82 -2.80
C VAL A 25 -1.74 -7.70 -4.01
N ALA A 26 -1.79 -8.74 -4.81
CA ALA A 26 -2.73 -8.87 -5.92
C ALA A 26 -3.95 -9.64 -5.44
N MET A 27 -5.12 -9.00 -5.45
CA MET A 27 -6.39 -9.65 -5.15
C MET A 27 -7.11 -9.94 -6.48
N LYS A 28 -7.27 -11.21 -6.81
CA LYS A 28 -8.07 -11.65 -7.98
C LYS A 28 -9.54 -11.29 -7.72
N GLY A 29 -10.10 -10.34 -8.47
CA GLY A 29 -11.51 -9.98 -8.40
C GLY A 29 -12.37 -10.89 -9.28
N LYS A 30 -13.68 -10.97 -8.99
CA LYS A 30 -14.67 -11.60 -9.89
C LYS A 30 -14.81 -10.75 -11.17
N GLY A 31 -14.74 -11.41 -12.33
CA GLY A 31 -14.84 -10.76 -13.66
C GLY A 31 -13.54 -10.64 -14.46
N GLY A 32 -12.47 -11.36 -14.09
CA GLY A 32 -11.19 -11.36 -14.83
C GLY A 32 -10.24 -10.21 -14.47
N VAL A 33 -10.61 -9.37 -13.49
CA VAL A 33 -9.86 -8.18 -13.12
C VAL A 33 -8.97 -8.44 -11.91
N ALA A 34 -7.65 -8.42 -12.08
CA ALA A 34 -6.69 -8.49 -10.98
C ALA A 34 -6.50 -7.10 -10.36
N ARG A 35 -6.91 -6.93 -9.10
CA ARG A 35 -6.77 -5.67 -8.35
C ARG A 35 -5.43 -5.68 -7.63
N ARG A 36 -4.55 -4.71 -7.89
CA ARG A 36 -3.29 -4.58 -7.14
C ARG A 36 -3.43 -3.56 -6.03
N ALA A 37 -2.98 -3.93 -4.85
CA ALA A 37 -2.88 -3.04 -3.69
C ALA A 37 -1.51 -3.21 -3.04
N MET A 38 -0.95 -2.13 -2.53
CA MET A 38 0.21 -2.17 -1.65
C MET A 38 -0.26 -2.10 -0.21
N LYS A 39 0.16 -3.07 0.59
CA LYS A 39 -0.04 -3.13 2.02
C LYS A 39 1.28 -2.79 2.69
N GLY A 40 1.30 -1.83 3.60
CA GLY A 40 2.47 -1.54 4.41
C GLY A 40 2.08 -1.03 5.79
N LYS A 41 3.05 -0.56 6.56
CA LYS A 41 2.86 -0.04 7.92
C LYS A 41 3.46 1.35 8.03
N CYS A 42 2.87 2.20 8.85
CA CYS A 42 3.47 3.48 9.18
C CYS A 42 4.68 3.26 10.11
N PRO A 43 5.89 3.71 9.76
CA PRO A 43 7.05 3.58 10.65
C PRO A 43 6.95 4.44 11.92
N LYS A 44 6.07 5.46 11.93
CA LYS A 44 5.94 6.38 13.07
C LYS A 44 4.93 5.90 14.12
N CYS A 45 3.79 5.38 13.68
CA CYS A 45 2.68 5.01 14.55
C CYS A 45 2.26 3.54 14.45
N GLY A 46 2.98 2.74 13.66
CA GLY A 46 2.70 1.32 13.45
C GLY A 46 1.39 1.01 12.71
N THR A 47 0.63 2.03 12.29
CA THR A 47 -0.69 1.84 11.69
C THR A 47 -0.55 1.21 10.30
N THR A 48 -1.26 0.12 10.05
CA THR A 48 -1.29 -0.53 8.74
C THR A 48 -1.93 0.40 7.71
N MET A 49 -1.24 0.65 6.62
CA MET A 49 -1.67 1.48 5.50
C MET A 49 -1.86 0.61 4.27
N PHE A 50 -2.84 0.98 3.45
CA PHE A 50 -3.09 0.32 2.17
C PHE A 50 -3.18 1.38 1.08
N ARG A 51 -2.49 1.14 -0.04
CA ARG A 51 -2.54 1.98 -1.24
C ARG A 51 -2.99 1.12 -2.41
N ILE A 52 -4.21 1.34 -2.89
CA ILE A 52 -4.76 0.61 -4.03
C ILE A 52 -4.12 1.19 -5.30
N MET A 53 -3.39 0.37 -6.06
CA MET A 53 -2.70 0.79 -7.30
C MET A 53 -3.53 0.56 -8.57
N GLY A 54 -4.76 0.10 -8.43
CA GLY A 54 -5.69 -0.10 -9.55
C GLY A 54 -5.59 -1.49 -10.19
N ALA A 55 -6.53 -1.77 -11.08
CA ALA A 55 -6.61 -3.04 -11.79
C ALA A 55 -5.58 -3.13 -12.92
N LYS A 56 -4.90 -4.27 -13.07
CA LYS A 56 -4.22 -4.59 -14.33
C LYS A 56 -5.31 -5.09 -15.30
N LYS A 57 -5.55 -4.34 -16.37
CA LYS A 57 -6.33 -4.82 -17.54
C LYS A 57 -5.58 -6.01 -18.17
#